data_AF-A0A3B0YFU1-F1
#
_entry.id   AF-A0A3B0YFU1-F1
#
_cell.length_a   1.000
_cell.length_b   1.000
_cell.length_c   1.000
_cell.angle_alpha   90.00
_cell.angle_beta   90.00
_cell.angle_gamma   90.00
#
_symmetry.space_group_name_H-M   'P 1'
#
loop_
_entity.id
_entity.type
_entity.pdbx_description
1 polymer ?
#
loop_
_entity_poly.entity_id
_entity_poly.type
_entity_poly.pdbx_seq_one_letter_code
_entity_poly.pdbx_strand_id
1 'polypeptide(L)' 'MFRLSIIACLLLLSACTTVQPWEKDLLAKPSMALVPDQNESFLDEHVYFSKEASTGGQGVGGGGCGCN' A
#
# COMPACT_ATOMS: atom_id res chain seq x y z
N MET A 1 -8.07 -37.88 -15.83
CA MET A 1 -7.40 -37.33 -14.63
C MET A 1 -6.84 -35.92 -14.87
N PHE A 2 -6.00 -35.68 -15.89
CA PHE A 2 -5.41 -34.35 -16.15
C PHE A 2 -6.42 -33.21 -16.34
N ARG A 3 -7.56 -33.48 -17.00
CA ARG A 3 -8.63 -32.49 -17.21
C ARG A 3 -9.31 -32.02 -15.91
N LEU A 4 -9.46 -32.89 -14.91
CA LEU A 4 -10.01 -32.49 -13.61
C LEU A 4 -9.04 -31.56 -12.85
N SER A 5 -7.74 -31.83 -12.96
CA SER A 5 -6.69 -31.00 -12.33
C SER A 5 -6.67 -29.57 -12.88
N ILE A 6 -6.84 -29.42 -14.20
CA ILE A 6 -6.89 -28.10 -14.86
C ILE A 6 -8.11 -27.30 -14.40
N ILE A 7 -9.28 -27.94 -14.30
CA ILE A 7 -10.52 -27.29 -13.84
C ILE A 7 -10.39 -26.86 -12.37
N ALA A 8 -9.80 -27.71 -11.51
CA ALA A 8 -9.54 -27.37 -10.12
C ALA A 8 -8.59 -26.17 -9.98
N CYS A 9 -7.57 -26.08 -10.82
CA CYS A 9 -6.62 -24.97 -10.81
C CYS A 9 -7.28 -23.63 -11.22
N LEU A 10 -8.15 -23.66 -12.23
CA LEU A 10 -8.87 -22.47 -12.69
C LEU A 10 -9.83 -21.89 -11.64
N LEU A 11 -10.40 -22.73 -10.78
CA LEU A 11 -11.29 -22.27 -9.70
C LEU A 11 -10.54 -21.44 -8.63
N LEU A 12 -9.24 -21.69 -8.43
CA LEU A 12 -8.42 -20.97 -7.45
C LEU A 12 -8.12 -19.52 -7.84
N LEU A 13 -8.25 -19.15 -9.12
CA LEU A 13 -7.98 -17.79 -9.60
C LEU A 13 -9.13 -16.80 -9.34
N SER A 14 -10.30 -17.28 -8.87
CA SER A 14 -11.50 -16.45 -8.67
C SER A 14 -11.50 -15.61 -7.38
N ALA A 15 -10.43 -15.66 -6.57
CA ALA A 15 -10.35 -14.98 -5.27
C ALA A 15 -10.03 -13.47 -5.35
N CYS A 16 -9.71 -12.94 -6.53
CA CYS A 16 -9.41 -11.51 -6.68
C CYS A 16 -10.71 -10.70 -6.79
N THR A 17 -11.02 -9.92 -5.76
CA THR A 17 -12.20 -9.03 -5.71
C THR A 17 -11.77 -7.59 -5.51
N THR A 18 -12.43 -6.66 -6.19
CA THR A 18 -12.24 -5.22 -5.99
C THR A 18 -12.93 -4.79 -4.71
N VAL A 19 -12.18 -4.25 -3.75
CA VAL A 19 -12.73 -3.67 -2.52
C VAL A 19 -13.08 -2.20 -2.73
N GLN A 20 -14.20 -1.78 -2.16
CA GLN A 20 -14.66 -0.40 -2.24
C GLN A 20 -13.79 0.49 -1.35
N PRO A 21 -13.57 1.77 -1.71
CA PRO A 21 -12.63 2.64 -1.00
C PRO A 21 -12.88 2.75 0.51
N TRP A 22 -14.14 2.73 0.96
CA TRP A 22 -14.53 2.82 2.37
C TRP A 22 -14.39 1.51 3.15
N GLU A 23 -14.30 0.35 2.47
CA GLU A 23 -14.05 -0.94 3.12
C GLU A 23 -12.59 -1.05 3.59
N LYS A 24 -11.69 -0.25 3.00
CA LYS A 24 -10.28 -0.20 3.39
C LYS A 24 -10.09 0.29 4.83
N ASP A 25 -10.96 1.15 5.35
CA ASP A 25 -10.85 1.65 6.73
C ASP A 25 -11.02 0.51 7.76
N LEU A 26 -11.92 -0.44 7.47
CA LEU A 26 -12.16 -1.61 8.33
C LEU A 26 -11.05 -2.67 8.20
N LEU A 27 -10.40 -2.76 7.04
CA LEU A 27 -9.36 -3.75 6.75
C LEU A 27 -7.95 -3.27 7.12
N ALA A 28 -7.67 -1.97 6.99
CA ALA A 28 -6.36 -1.36 7.22
C ALA A 28 -6.14 -1.09 8.71
N LYS A 29 -5.72 -2.13 9.45
CA LYS A 29 -5.38 -1.99 10.86
C LYS A 29 -4.19 -1.02 11.03
N PRO A 30 -4.10 -0.27 12.14
CA PRO A 30 -2.94 0.59 12.42
C PRO A 30 -1.60 -0.15 12.35
N SER A 31 -1.57 -1.43 12.72
CA SER A 31 -0.37 -2.28 12.63
C SER A 31 0.08 -2.62 11.20
N MET A 32 -0.74 -2.32 10.19
CA MET A 32 -0.43 -2.53 8.78
C MET A 32 0.09 -1.26 8.11
N ALA A 33 0.19 -0.14 8.85
CA ALA A 33 0.75 1.09 8.33
C ALA A 33 2.21 0.88 7.92
N LEU A 34 2.56 1.30 6.69
CA LEU A 34 3.95 1.25 6.21
C LEU A 34 4.87 2.12 7.06
N VAL A 35 4.31 3.22 7.58
CA VAL A 35 4.97 4.15 8.48
C VAL A 35 4.24 4.10 9.81
N PRO A 36 4.92 3.73 10.91
CA PRO A 36 4.28 3.57 12.21
C PRO A 36 3.82 4.90 12.82
N ASP A 37 4.53 5.99 12.55
CA ASP A 37 4.16 7.34 12.96
C ASP A 37 4.33 8.32 11.80
N GLN A 38 3.21 8.83 11.28
CA GLN A 38 3.22 9.75 10.15
C GLN A 38 3.75 11.13 10.51
N ASN A 39 3.60 11.57 11.77
CA ASN A 39 4.04 12.90 12.20
C ASN A 39 5.56 12.94 12.30
N GLU A 40 6.16 11.90 12.89
CA GLU A 40 7.61 11.78 12.97
C GLU A 40 8.22 11.67 11.58
N SER A 41 7.67 10.82 10.70
CA SER A 41 8.17 10.71 9.32
C SER A 41 8.07 12.02 8.54
N PHE A 42 6.98 12.77 8.73
CA PHE A 42 6.78 14.07 8.09
C PHE A 42 7.80 15.10 8.59
N LEU A 43 8.06 15.11 9.90
CA LEU A 43 9.03 16.03 10.49
C LEU A 43 10.45 15.72 10.00
N ASP A 44 10.84 14.44 10.00
CA ASP A 44 12.13 13.99 9.49
C ASP A 44 12.32 14.36 8.01
N GLU A 45 11.29 14.13 7.19
CA GLU A 45 11.29 14.48 5.77
C GLU A 45 11.42 16.00 5.57
N HIS A 46 10.68 16.80 6.33
CA HIS A 46 10.78 18.25 6.28
C HIS A 46 12.19 18.75 6.65
N VAL A 47 12.80 18.16 7.68
CA VAL A 47 14.17 18.48 8.10
C VAL A 47 15.17 18.06 7.03
N TYR A 48 14.99 16.88 6.43
CA TYR A 48 15.86 16.33 5.39
C TYR A 48 15.89 17.23 4.15
N PHE A 49 14.74 17.60 3.60
CA PHE A 49 14.69 18.51 2.45
C PHE A 49 15.24 19.89 2.74
N SER A 50 14.95 20.42 3.93
CA SER A 50 15.45 21.73 4.33
C SER A 50 16.98 21.76 4.43
N LYS A 51 17.60 20.65 4.82
CA LYS A 51 19.05 20.56 5.02
C LYS A 51 19.80 20.17 3.76
N GLU A 52 19.24 19.30 2.93
CA GLU A 52 19.95 18.73 1.79
C GLU A 52 19.62 19.44 0.46
N ALA A 53 18.74 20.45 0.48
CA ALA A 53 18.24 21.14 -0.72
C ALA A 53 17.75 20.17 -1.80
N SER A 54 17.31 18.98 -1.37
CA SER A 54 16.77 17.94 -2.22
C SER A 54 15.38 18.39 -2.68
N THR A 55 15.16 18.42 -3.99
CA THR A 55 13.87 18.78 -4.58
C THR A 55 13.14 17.49 -4.95
N GLY A 56 12.11 17.12 -4.20
CA GLY A 56 11.27 15.95 -4.47
C GLY A 56 11.07 15.06 -3.26
N GLY A 57 9.84 15.10 -2.71
CA GLY A 57 9.31 14.24 -1.63
C GLY A 57 9.61 12.76 -1.79
N GLN A 58 9.85 12.05 -0.69
CA GLN A 58 9.60 10.61 -0.61
C GLN A 58 8.09 10.44 -0.73
N GLY A 59 7.61 10.36 -1.97
CA GLY A 59 6.20 10.30 -2.30
C GLY A 59 5.42 9.30 -1.44
N VAL A 60 4.16 9.67 -1.20
CA VAL A 60 3.06 8.89 -0.62
C VAL A 60 3.34 8.31 0.77
N GLY A 61 3.16 9.17 1.78
CA GLY A 61 2.83 8.77 3.14
C GLY A 61 1.65 7.79 3.14
N GLY A 62 1.99 6.50 3.23
CA GLY A 62 1.07 5.40 3.53
C GLY A 62 -0.16 5.27 2.64
N GLY A 63 -0.02 4.70 1.44
CA GLY A 63 -1.12 3.90 0.84
C GLY A 63 -1.70 4.33 -0.50
N GLY A 64 -0.98 5.10 -1.32
CA GLY A 64 -1.40 5.46 -2.68
C GLY A 64 -0.42 5.01 -3.74
N CYS A 65 -0.91 4.66 -4.93
CA CYS A 65 -0.13 4.49 -6.17
C CYS A 65 0.83 5.67 -6.31
N GLY A 66 2.12 5.44 -6.01
CA GLY A 66 3.16 6.47 -5.90
C GLY A 66 3.50 7.14 -7.22
N CYS A 67 2.60 7.95 -7.73
CA CYS A 67 2.88 8.89 -8.81
C CYS A 67 3.19 10.27 -8.19
N ASN A 68 4.42 10.74 -8.42
CA ASN A 68 4.76 12.17 -8.39
C ASN A 68 4.02 12.90 -9.51
#